data_AF-A0A328S1Q4-F1
#
_entry.id   AF-A0A328S1Q4-F1
#
_cell.length_a   1.000
_cell.length_b   1.000
_cell.length_c   1.000
_cell.angle_alpha   90.00
_cell.angle_beta   90.00
_cell.angle_gamma   90.00
#
_symmetry.space_group_name_H-M   'P 1'
#
loop_
_entity.id
_entity.type
_entity.pdbx_description
1 polymer ?
#
loop_
_entity_poly.entity_id
_entity_poly.type
_entity_poly.pdbx_seq_one_letter_code
_entity_poly.pdbx_strand_id
1 'polypeptide(L)'
;MVEFHPRYSEKSVRAHREYFPEIIEYIKEHPEEVPLYKLINFYTYALGRDDSLVESAGWLIAKKPWTDYNLKYNRMWRHGHFMSPNEYTE
;
A
#
# COMPACT_ATOMS: atom_id res chain seq x y z
N MET A 1 -10.86 7.82 -15.43
CA MET A 1 -9.47 7.32 -15.33
C MET A 1 -8.89 7.98 -14.09
N VAL A 2 -8.39 7.24 -13.10
CA VAL A 2 -7.82 7.85 -11.89
C VAL A 2 -6.43 8.35 -12.24
N GLU A 3 -6.24 9.66 -12.29
CA GLU A 3 -4.93 10.27 -12.55
C GLU A 3 -4.07 10.14 -11.30
N PHE A 4 -3.02 9.33 -11.37
CA PHE A 4 -2.08 9.15 -10.28
C PHE A 4 -1.18 10.38 -10.14
N HIS A 5 -0.89 10.77 -8.90
CA HIS A 5 0.05 11.84 -8.61
C HIS A 5 1.44 11.49 -9.19
N PRO A 6 2.10 12.40 -9.94
CA PRO A 6 3.29 12.11 -10.76
C PRO A 6 4.51 11.57 -9.99
N ARG A 7 4.54 11.73 -8.66
CA ARG A 7 5.60 11.19 -7.79
C ARG A 7 5.58 9.66 -7.66
N TYR A 8 4.45 9.00 -7.94
CA TYR A 8 4.32 7.54 -7.87
C TYR A 8 3.83 7.02 -9.23
N SER A 9 4.61 7.23 -10.29
CA SER A 9 4.29 6.59 -11.57
C SER A 9 4.62 5.09 -11.50
N GLU A 10 3.79 4.25 -12.12
CA GLU A 10 4.06 2.81 -12.27
C GLU A 10 5.49 2.54 -12.77
N LYS A 11 5.96 3.38 -13.70
CA LYS A 11 7.32 3.35 -14.23
C LYS A 11 8.40 3.53 -13.15
N SER A 12 8.20 4.47 -12.21
CA SER A 12 9.13 4.70 -11.10
C SER A 12 9.19 3.50 -10.16
N VAL A 13 8.04 2.87 -9.90
CA VAL A 13 7.97 1.69 -9.03
C VAL A 13 8.68 0.50 -9.65
N ARG A 14 8.46 0.25 -10.95
CA ARG A 14 9.16 -0.82 -11.66
C ARG A 14 10.68 -0.60 -11.68
N ALA A 15 11.13 0.66 -11.73
CA ALA A 15 12.55 1.02 -11.72
C ALA A 15 13.23 0.86 -10.35
N HIS A 16 12.46 0.74 -9.27
CA HIS A 16 12.94 0.62 -7.88
C HIS A 16 12.47 -0.68 -7.22
N ARG A 17 12.11 -1.69 -8.02
CA ARG A 17 11.60 -2.99 -7.53
C ARG A 17 12.58 -3.71 -6.62
N GLU A 18 13.86 -3.42 -6.72
CA GLU A 18 14.94 -4.00 -5.91
C GLU A 18 14.80 -3.69 -4.41
N TYR A 19 14.14 -2.59 -4.04
CA TYR A 19 13.88 -2.24 -2.64
C TYR A 19 12.65 -2.94 -2.06
N PHE A 20 11.82 -3.54 -2.91
CA PHE A 20 10.55 -4.12 -2.48
C PHE A 20 10.70 -5.27 -1.45
N PRO A 21 11.67 -6.19 -1.58
CA PRO A 21 11.95 -7.18 -0.54
C PRO A 21 12.33 -6.57 0.81
N GLU A 22 13.15 -5.51 0.83
CA GLU A 22 13.57 -4.85 2.06
C GLU A 22 12.39 -4.20 2.78
N ILE A 23 11.49 -3.56 2.01
CA ILE A 23 10.24 -2.98 2.53
C ILE A 23 9.33 -4.07 3.14
N ILE A 24 9.25 -5.24 2.50
CA ILE A 24 8.47 -6.38 3.00
C ILE A 24 9.02 -6.86 4.34
N GLU A 25 10.34 -7.05 4.47
CA GLU A 25 10.96 -7.48 5.72
C GLU A 25 10.78 -6.41 6.82
N TYR A 26 11.00 -5.14 6.50
CA TYR A 26 10.81 -4.04 7.45
C TYR A 26 9.38 -4.02 8.04
N ILE A 27 8.35 -4.17 7.19
CA ILE A 27 6.95 -4.20 7.66
C ILE A 27 6.65 -5.42 8.54
N LYS A 28 7.30 -6.56 8.33
CA LYS A 28 7.11 -7.73 9.20
C LYS A 28 7.58 -7.44 10.63
N GLU A 29 8.64 -6.66 10.77
CA GLU A 29 9.18 -6.23 12.06
C GLU A 29 8.42 -5.04 12.66
N HIS A 30 7.87 -4.17 11.80
CA HIS A 30 7.16 -2.94 12.16
C HIS A 30 5.73 -2.89 11.58
N PRO A 31 4.83 -3.79 12.00
CA PRO A 31 3.47 -3.85 11.45
C PRO A 31 2.61 -2.61 11.77
N GLU A 32 2.97 -1.81 12.76
CA GLU A 32 2.33 -0.55 13.12
C GLU A 32 2.48 0.56 12.07
N GLU A 33 3.45 0.45 11.15
CA GLU A 33 3.74 1.43 10.09
C GLU A 33 2.74 1.31 8.92
N VAL A 34 1.46 1.56 9.22
CA VAL A 34 0.34 1.49 8.27
C VAL A 34 0.60 2.24 6.94
N PRO A 35 1.27 3.41 6.90
CA PRO A 35 1.60 4.08 5.63
C PRO A 35 2.42 3.21 4.66
N LEU A 36 3.30 2.34 5.16
CA LEU A 36 4.14 1.50 4.31
C LEU A 36 3.33 0.39 3.63
N TYR A 37 2.22 -0.06 4.21
CA TYR A 37 1.31 -1.01 3.54
C TYR A 37 0.63 -0.39 2.33
N LYS A 38 0.39 0.94 2.30
CA LYS A 38 -0.07 1.63 1.09
C LYS A 38 0.96 1.54 -0.02
N LEU A 39 2.23 1.69 0.33
CA LEU A 39 3.34 1.55 -0.60
C LEU A 39 3.38 0.12 -1.15
N ILE A 40 3.28 -0.90 -0.30
CA ILE A 40 3.20 -2.29 -0.74
C ILE A 40 2.03 -2.50 -1.70
N ASN A 41 0.83 -2.05 -1.35
CA ASN A 41 -0.36 -2.20 -2.19
C ASN A 41 -0.21 -1.50 -3.55
N PHE A 42 0.58 -0.42 -3.60
CA PHE A 42 0.90 0.27 -4.85
C PHE A 42 1.92 -0.50 -5.68
N TYR A 43 2.95 -1.07 -5.04
CA TYR A 43 3.93 -1.94 -5.69
C TYR A 43 3.28 -3.19 -6.29
N THR A 44 2.36 -3.82 -5.56
CA THR A 44 1.65 -5.01 -6.07
C THR A 44 0.78 -4.71 -7.28
N TYR A 45 0.14 -3.54 -7.31
CA TYR A 45 -0.60 -3.09 -8.48
C TYR A 45 0.32 -2.82 -9.68
N ALA A 46 1.45 -2.14 -9.45
CA ALA A 46 2.37 -1.72 -10.49
C ALA A 46 3.20 -2.86 -11.10
N LEU A 47 3.61 -3.85 -10.30
CA LEU A 47 4.40 -5.00 -10.78
C LEU A 47 3.52 -6.00 -11.54
N GLY A 48 2.25 -6.13 -11.16
CA GLY A 48 1.30 -7.06 -11.74
C GLY A 48 1.22 -8.38 -10.97
N ARG A 49 0.14 -9.14 -11.21
CA ARG A 49 -0.21 -10.33 -10.40
C ARG A 49 0.75 -11.52 -10.57
N ASP A 50 1.52 -11.54 -11.64
CA ASP A 50 2.41 -12.65 -11.99
C ASP A 50 3.84 -12.46 -11.43
N ASP A 51 4.11 -11.35 -10.74
CA ASP A 51 5.43 -11.09 -10.13
C ASP A 51 5.53 -11.79 -8.76
N SER A 52 6.61 -12.53 -8.54
CA SER A 52 6.82 -13.33 -7.32
C SER A 52 6.86 -12.50 -6.02
N LEU A 53 7.21 -11.22 -6.13
CA LEU A 53 7.19 -10.32 -4.97
C LEU A 53 5.75 -9.92 -4.61
N VAL A 54 4.82 -9.94 -5.56
CA VAL A 54 3.40 -9.67 -5.31
C VAL A 54 2.76 -10.79 -4.51
N GLU A 55 3.12 -12.05 -4.79
CA GLU A 55 2.67 -13.18 -3.98
C GLU A 55 3.13 -13.04 -2.52
N SER A 56 4.39 -12.67 -2.33
CA SER A 56 4.99 -12.47 -0.99
C SER A 56 4.35 -11.32 -0.22
N ALA A 57 4.07 -10.21 -0.91
CA ALA A 57 3.37 -9.06 -0.35
C ALA A 57 1.87 -9.32 -0.08
N GLY A 58 1.26 -10.24 -0.83
CA GLY A 58 -0.16 -10.61 -0.72
C GLY A 58 -0.56 -11.00 0.70
N TRP A 59 0.32 -11.72 1.40
CA TRP A 59 0.08 -12.12 2.79
C TRP A 59 0.10 -10.94 3.77
N LEU A 60 0.96 -9.94 3.54
CA LEU A 60 1.03 -8.74 4.39
C LEU A 60 -0.24 -7.89 4.26
N ILE A 61 -0.73 -7.70 3.04
CA ILE A 61 -1.95 -6.92 2.78
C ILE A 61 -3.24 -7.70 3.14
N ALA A 62 -3.15 -8.99 3.41
CA ALA A 62 -4.26 -9.80 3.90
C ALA A 62 -4.35 -9.85 5.44
N LYS A 63 -3.43 -9.17 6.15
CA LYS A 63 -3.35 -9.19 7.61
C LYS A 63 -3.61 -7.82 8.26
N LYS A 64 -3.94 -7.88 9.55
CA LYS A 64 -3.95 -6.71 10.43
C LYS A 64 -2.51 -6.19 10.60
N PRO A 65 -2.33 -4.86 10.73
CA PRO A 65 -3.36 -3.82 10.84
C PRO A 65 -3.90 -3.28 9.51
N TRP A 66 -3.28 -3.63 8.38
CA TRP A 66 -3.66 -3.06 7.07
C TRP A 66 -5.10 -3.37 6.65
N THR A 67 -5.59 -4.58 6.87
CA THR A 67 -6.98 -4.92 6.51
C THR A 67 -7.99 -4.03 7.23
N ASP A 68 -7.77 -3.73 8.52
CA ASP A 68 -8.65 -2.87 9.31
C ASP A 68 -8.57 -1.42 8.83
N TYR A 69 -7.36 -0.93 8.57
CA TYR A 69 -7.13 0.40 8.01
C TYR A 69 -7.78 0.56 6.63
N ASN A 70 -7.57 -0.40 5.72
CA ASN A 70 -8.07 -0.38 4.36
C ASN A 70 -9.59 -0.49 4.32
N LEU A 71 -10.20 -1.30 5.20
CA LEU A 71 -11.66 -1.35 5.35
C LEU A 71 -12.23 0.00 5.80
N LYS A 72 -11.62 0.64 6.81
CA LYS A 72 -12.07 1.97 7.27
C LYS A 72 -11.86 3.04 6.20
N TYR A 73 -10.70 3.05 5.53
CA TYR A 73 -10.40 3.95 4.42
C TYR A 73 -11.41 3.81 3.26
N ASN A 74 -11.66 2.59 2.79
CA ASN A 74 -12.61 2.33 1.70
C ASN A 74 -14.04 2.68 2.09
N ARG A 75 -14.43 2.46 3.35
CA ARG A 75 -15.75 2.87 3.86
C ARG A 75 -15.89 4.39 3.80
N MET A 76 -14.91 5.14 4.26
CA MET A 76 -14.92 6.61 4.19
C MET A 76 -14.95 7.13 2.75
N TRP A 77 -14.16 6.52 1.86
CA TRP A 77 -14.12 6.86 0.44
C TRP A 77 -15.47 6.64 -0.25
N ARG A 78 -16.14 5.51 0.03
CA ARG A 78 -17.50 5.21 -0.50
C ARG A 78 -18.59 6.13 0.04
N HIS A 79 -18.37 6.75 1.20
CA HIS A 79 -19.32 7.69 1.82
C HIS A 79 -18.98 9.17 1.53
N GLY A 80 -18.05 9.46 0.62
CA GLY A 80 -17.73 10.83 0.21
C GLY A 80 -16.98 11.65 1.27
N HIS A 81 -16.52 11.03 2.35
CA HIS A 81 -15.68 11.67 3.35
C HIS A 81 -14.23 11.65 2.87
N PHE A 82 -13.85 12.65 2.07
CA PHE A 82 -12.46 12.89 1.68
C PHE A 82 -11.72 13.57 2.86
N MET A 83 -11.61 12.88 3.99
CA MET A 83 -10.77 13.35 5.09
C MET A 83 -9.31 13.06 4.76
N SER A 84 -8.46 14.07 4.92
CA SER A 84 -7.03 13.95 4.65
C SER A 84 -6.39 12.99 5.66
N PRO A 85 -5.28 12.29 5.30
CA PRO A 85 -4.60 11.36 6.22
C PRO A 85 -4.17 11.96 7.57
N ASN A 86 -4.16 13.30 7.69
CA ASN A 86 -3.77 14.04 8.89
C ASN A 86 -4.93 14.25 9.89
N GLU A 87 -6.17 13.93 9.53
CA GLU A 87 -7.36 14.08 10.40
C GLU A 87 -7.62 12.82 11.25
N TYR A 88 -6.60 11.99 11.47
CA TYR A 88 -6.73 10.67 12.08
C TYR A 88 -5.95 10.49 13.39
N THR A 89 -5.26 11.54 13.85
CA THR A 89 -4.61 11.57 15.16
C THR A 89 -5.42 12.42 16.14
N GLU A 90 -6.58 11.90 16.53
CA GLU A 90 -7.26 12.19 17.81
C GLU A 90 -7.90 10.89 18.34
#